data_AF-A0A7J7TBB1-F1
#
_entry.id   AF-A0A7J7TBB1-F1
#
_cell.length_a   1.000
_cell.length_b   1.000
_cell.length_c   1.000
_cell.angle_alpha   90.00
_cell.angle_beta   90.00
_cell.angle_gamma   90.00
#
_symmetry.space_group_name_H-M   'P 1'
#
loop_
_entity.id
_entity.type
_entity.pdbx_description
1 polymer ?
#
loop_
_entity_poly.entity_id
_entity_poly.type
_entity_poly.pdbx_seq_one_letter_code
_entity_poly.pdbx_strand_id
1 'polypeptide(L)' 'MLSKEPPWCDGSNCYECTAKFGVTTRKHHCRHCGRLLCHKCSTKEIPIIKFDLNKPVRVCNICFDVLTLGGVS' A
#
# COMPACT_ATOMS: atom_id res chain seq x y z
N MET A 1 -1.86 11.46 13.26
CA MET A 1 -2.29 10.05 13.04
C MET A 1 -3.45 10.05 12.06
N LEU A 2 -3.36 9.34 10.92
CA LEU A 2 -4.52 9.16 10.03
C LEU A 2 -5.57 8.25 10.72
N SER A 3 -6.84 8.65 10.67
CA SER A 3 -7.99 7.93 11.23
C SER A 3 -8.83 7.20 10.18
N LYS A 4 -8.49 7.34 8.89
CA LYS A 4 -9.17 6.70 7.76
C LYS A 4 -8.19 6.45 6.62
N GLU A 5 -8.61 5.62 5.67
CA GLU A 5 -7.84 5.37 4.45
C GLU A 5 -7.52 6.69 3.71
N PRO A 6 -6.25 6.94 3.36
CA PRO A 6 -5.87 8.13 2.59
C PRO A 6 -6.36 8.06 1.15
N PRO A 7 -6.51 9.22 0.47
CA PRO A 7 -6.83 9.23 -0.95
C PRO A 7 -5.76 8.51 -1.77
N TRP A 8 -6.19 7.84 -2.84
CA TRP A 8 -5.30 7.14 -3.75
C TRP A 8 -4.62 8.12 -4.70
N CYS A 9 -3.29 8.05 -4.78
CA CYS A 9 -2.53 8.78 -5.77
C CYS A 9 -2.65 8.12 -7.14
N ASP A 10 -2.63 8.91 -8.22
CA ASP A 10 -2.46 8.39 -9.58
C ASP A 10 -1.14 8.87 -10.20
N GLY A 11 -0.71 8.23 -11.28
CA GLY A 11 0.57 8.52 -11.94
C GLY A 11 0.94 7.47 -12.98
N SER A 12 2.05 7.67 -13.68
CA SER A 12 2.56 6.77 -14.73
C SER A 12 3.63 5.81 -14.25
N ASN A 13 4.13 5.96 -13.01
CA ASN A 13 5.27 5.22 -12.49
C ASN A 13 5.01 4.74 -11.06
N CYS A 14 5.57 3.58 -10.72
CA CYS A 14 5.58 3.08 -9.35
C CYS A 14 6.30 4.08 -8.44
N TYR A 15 5.68 4.44 -7.32
CA TYR A 15 6.25 5.38 -6.37
C TYR A 15 7.58 4.88 -5.78
N GLU A 16 7.74 3.58 -5.56
CA GLU A 16 8.94 3.02 -4.91
C GLU A 16 10.08 2.71 -5.88
N CYS A 17 9.78 2.05 -7.00
CA CYS A 17 10.82 1.58 -7.92
C CYS A 17 10.84 2.31 -9.26
N THR A 18 10.00 3.33 -9.45
CA THR A 18 9.89 4.15 -10.67
C THR A 18 9.49 3.39 -11.94
N ALA A 19 9.20 2.07 -11.85
CA ALA A 19 8.77 1.27 -12.98
C ALA A 19 7.54 1.87 -13.66
N LYS A 20 7.59 2.05 -14.98
CA LYS A 20 6.50 2.62 -15.77
C LYS A 20 5.33 1.64 -15.84
N PHE A 21 4.12 2.12 -15.59
CA PHE A 21 2.91 1.32 -15.75
C PHE A 21 2.53 1.18 -17.22
N GLY A 22 1.87 0.07 -17.54
CA GLY A 22 1.45 -0.27 -18.90
C GLY A 22 0.65 -1.56 -18.94
N VAL A 23 0.65 -2.23 -20.09
CA VAL A 23 -0.12 -3.46 -20.29
C VAL A 23 0.36 -4.60 -19.37
N THR A 24 1.69 -4.69 -19.16
CA THR A 24 2.32 -5.74 -18.35
C THR A 24 2.47 -5.37 -16.88
N THR A 25 2.71 -4.09 -16.57
CA THR A 25 2.86 -3.59 -15.19
C THR A 25 1.61 -2.83 -14.79
N ARG A 26 0.74 -3.49 -14.03
CA ARG A 26 -0.52 -2.91 -13.55
C ARG A 26 -0.31 -2.01 -12.33
N LYS A 27 -1.24 -1.06 -12.17
CA LYS A 27 -1.35 -0.12 -11.07
C LYS A 27 -1.94 -0.81 -9.83
N HIS A 28 -1.36 -0.60 -8.66
CA HIS A 28 -1.88 -1.05 -7.38
C HIS A 28 -1.73 0.05 -6.33
N HIS A 29 -2.65 0.13 -5.37
CA HIS A 29 -2.57 1.12 -4.29
C HIS A 29 -2.28 0.47 -2.95
N CYS A 30 -1.47 1.14 -2.12
CA CYS A 30 -1.33 0.79 -0.71
C CYS A 30 -2.52 1.34 0.08
N ARG A 31 -3.30 0.47 0.73
CA ARG A 31 -4.48 0.89 1.52
C ARG A 31 -4.11 1.65 2.81
N HIS A 32 -2.84 1.63 3.20
CA HIS A 32 -2.37 2.39 4.36
C HIS A 32 -1.96 3.83 4.02
N CYS A 33 -1.25 4.03 2.91
CA CYS A 33 -0.61 5.31 2.58
C CYS A 33 -1.07 5.93 1.25
N GLY A 34 -1.90 5.25 0.46
CA GLY A 34 -2.48 5.76 -0.78
C GLY A 34 -1.52 5.77 -1.99
N ARG A 35 -0.24 5.41 -1.80
CA ARG A 35 0.77 5.40 -2.88
C ARG A 35 0.43 4.41 -4.00
N LEU A 36 0.75 4.82 -5.23
CA LEU A 36 0.61 4.02 -6.44
C LEU A 36 1.87 3.17 -6.69
N LEU A 37 1.71 1.85 -6.80
CA LEU A 37 2.77 0.85 -6.80
C LEU A 37 2.57 -0.23 -7.84
N CYS A 38 3.68 -0.88 -8.22
CA CYS A 38 3.63 -2.12 -8.99
C CYS A 38 3.46 -3.33 -8.06
N HIS A 39 3.19 -4.50 -8.66
CA HIS A 39 2.99 -5.75 -7.92
C HIS A 39 4.19 -6.06 -7.00
N LYS A 40 5.43 -5.92 -7.50
CA LYS A 40 6.67 -6.23 -6.76
C LYS A 40 6.86 -5.37 -5.50
N CYS A 41 6.36 -4.14 -5.50
CA CYS A 41 6.48 -3.20 -4.37
C CYS A 41 5.31 -3.29 -3.38
N SER A 42 4.33 -4.16 -3.65
CA SER A 42 3.10 -4.28 -2.86
C SER A 42 2.63 -5.73 -2.74
N THR A 43 3.55 -6.67 -2.53
CA THR A 43 3.23 -8.12 -2.52
C THR A 43 2.55 -8.60 -1.25
N LYS A 44 2.49 -7.76 -0.21
CA LYS A 44 2.00 -8.11 1.12
C LYS A 44 0.59 -7.58 1.37
N GLU A 45 -0.14 -8.30 2.20
CA GLU A 45 -1.49 -7.95 2.65
C GLU A 45 -1.54 -8.05 4.18
N ILE A 46 -2.24 -7.10 4.82
CA ILE A 46 -2.41 -7.05 6.27
C ILE A 46 -3.73 -6.33 6.59
N PRO A 47 -4.47 -6.72 7.64
CA PRO A 47 -5.61 -5.93 8.10
C PRO A 47 -5.14 -4.57 8.63
N ILE A 48 -5.96 -3.53 8.41
CA ILE A 48 -5.71 -2.17 8.92
C ILE A 48 -6.88 -1.80 9.83
N ILE A 49 -6.83 -2.29 11.07
CA ILE A 49 -7.94 -2.19 12.03
C ILE A 49 -8.35 -0.75 12.29
N LYS A 50 -7.39 0.18 12.36
CA LYS A 50 -7.68 1.61 12.56
C LYS A 50 -8.45 2.28 11.42
N PHE A 51 -8.57 1.62 10.26
CA PHE A 51 -9.35 2.10 9.11
C PHE A 51 -10.60 1.23 8.87
N ASP A 52 -11.00 0.41 9.84
CA ASP A 52 -12.10 -0.55 9.72
C ASP A 52 -11.93 -1.57 8.58
N LEU A 53 -10.66 -1.86 8.21
CA LEU A 53 -10.29 -2.86 7.22
C LEU A 53 -9.87 -4.15 7.93
N ASN A 54 -10.86 -4.91 8.41
CA ASN A 54 -10.63 -6.13 9.20
C ASN A 54 -10.14 -7.32 8.36
N LYS A 55 -10.31 -7.29 7.04
CA LYS A 55 -9.75 -8.30 6.12
C LYS A 55 -8.36 -7.86 5.66
N PRO A 56 -7.43 -8.80 5.37
CA PRO A 56 -6.15 -8.45 4.78
C PRO A 56 -6.32 -7.62 3.51
N VAL A 57 -5.68 -6.45 3.48
CA VAL A 57 -5.66 -5.56 2.33
C VAL A 57 -4.25 -5.30 1.88
N ARG A 58 -4.07 -5.06 0.58
CA ARG A 58 -2.76 -4.79 -0.01
C ARG A 58 -2.11 -3.54 0.57
N VAL A 59 -0.87 -3.69 0.99
CA VAL A 59 -0.01 -2.61 1.45
C VAL A 59 1.32 -2.64 0.72
N CYS A 60 2.02 -1.51 0.71
CA CYS A 60 3.40 -1.48 0.25
C CYS A 60 4.31 -2.20 1.24
N ASN A 61 5.49 -2.64 0.79
CA ASN A 61 6.45 -3.33 1.65
C ASN A 61 6.81 -2.49 2.90
N ILE A 62 7.03 -1.18 2.72
CA ILE A 62 7.31 -0.25 3.83
C ILE A 62 6.16 -0.21 4.84
N CYS A 63 4.91 -0.09 4.38
CA CYS A 63 3.76 -0.06 5.28
C CYS A 63 3.52 -1.41 5.96
N PHE A 64 3.84 -2.51 5.29
CA PHE A 64 3.80 -3.82 5.92
C PHE A 64 4.79 -3.90 7.09
N ASP A 65 6.03 -3.46 6.90
CA ASP A 65 7.05 -3.45 7.95
C ASP A 65 6.63 -2.52 9.11
N VAL A 66 6.14 -1.32 8.81
CA VAL A 66 5.65 -0.38 9.84
C VAL A 66 4.48 -0.95 10.64
N LEU A 67 3.51 -1.59 9.98
CA LEU A 67 2.33 -2.13 10.65
C LEU A 67 2.60 -3.42 11.43
N THR A 68 3.59 -4.21 11.02
CA THR A 68 3.98 -5.44 11.71
C THR A 68 4.94 -5.18 12.87
N LEU A 69 5.86 -4.22 12.72
CA LEU A 69 6.80 -3.83 13.79
C LEU A 69 6.16 -2.89 14.81
N GLY A 70 5.24 -2.02 14.37
CA GLY A 70 4.54 -1.05 15.23
C GLY A 70 3.24 -1.57 15.87
N GLY A 71 2.86 -2.83 15.63
CA GLY A 71 1.65 -3.48 16.19
C GLY A 71 1.85 -4.10 17.58
N VAL A 72 3.02 -3.92 18.19
CA VAL A 72 3.35 -4.40 19.54
C VAL A 72 3.81 -3.21 20.37
N SER A 73 2.86 -2.44 20.88
CA SER A 73 3.01 -1.48 22.00
C SER A 73 1.64 -1.17 22.56
#